data_AF-A0A640VWV4-F1
#
_entry.id   AF-A0A640VWV4-F1
#
_cell.length_a   1.000
_cell.length_b   1.000
_cell.length_c   1.000
_cell.angle_alpha   90.00
_cell.angle_beta   90.00
_cell.angle_gamma   90.00
#
_symmetry.space_group_name_H-M   'P 1'
#
loop_
_entity.id
_entity.type
_entity.pdbx_description
1 polymer ?
#
loop_
_entity_poly.entity_id
_entity_poly.type
_entity_poly.pdbx_seq_one_letter_code
_entity_poly.pdbx_strand_id
1 'polypeptide(L)'
;SDLYFADIYKYEGNNITFDDWDSNGNGIYAEWWMYGKDILDMYPDVYVGRLPCRNKFEVDIMVKKIITYETTTYGQQWFKKFVGIGGDTFAMESDPYYEGELGVSVAAGYLEDIGFETTKLFTSTNSLGGANDIISGVSQGCGFLDFEGHGNPMSWATHPPYDDETWIGIDESQFIQFSNKGMYPICMIGGCHNSQFDISLLNLLDVKNLKDTVWHSTWGPECFSWWMARKIDGGAIATIGSTGYGYGTIGDSDDDGVPDCIQYVGGFIDSEFFRVYAQEGKDILGEVHGTAITNYITKFPPMQDKIDAKTVQEWILMGDPSLKIGGYPS
;
A
#
# COMPACT_ATOMS: atom_id res chain seq x y z
N SER A 1 -9.23 -11.48 0.23
CA SER A 1 -8.43 -10.71 -0.74
C SER A 1 -9.41 -10.01 -1.69
N ASP A 2 -9.14 -8.76 -2.09
CA ASP A 2 -9.90 -8.12 -3.17
C ASP A 2 -9.50 -8.67 -4.57
N LEU A 3 -8.31 -9.30 -4.70
CA LEU A 3 -7.85 -9.95 -5.93
C LEU A 3 -8.78 -11.08 -6.39
N TYR A 4 -9.45 -11.76 -5.45
CA TYR A 4 -10.50 -12.74 -5.74
C TYR A 4 -11.65 -12.17 -6.61
N PHE A 5 -11.93 -10.88 -6.50
CA PHE A 5 -12.96 -10.23 -7.32
C PHE A 5 -12.41 -9.65 -8.64
N ALA A 6 -11.08 -9.58 -8.76
CA ALA A 6 -10.38 -9.06 -9.92
C ALA A 6 -9.96 -10.17 -10.90
N ASP A 7 -9.53 -11.31 -10.37
CA ASP A 7 -9.18 -12.54 -11.10
C ASP A 7 -10.44 -13.40 -11.28
N ILE A 8 -11.01 -13.37 -12.48
CA ILE A 8 -12.30 -13.97 -12.85
C ILE A 8 -12.06 -15.17 -13.80
N TYR A 9 -10.99 -15.13 -14.58
CA TYR A 9 -10.68 -16.11 -15.60
C TYR A 9 -9.21 -16.51 -15.54
N LYS A 10 -8.98 -17.81 -15.69
CA LYS A 10 -7.64 -18.37 -15.85
C LYS A 10 -7.40 -19.01 -17.20
N TYR A 11 -6.12 -19.16 -17.54
CA TYR A 11 -5.70 -19.95 -18.69
C TYR A 11 -5.41 -21.40 -18.33
N GLU A 12 -6.20 -22.33 -18.89
CA GLU A 12 -5.91 -23.76 -18.90
C GLU A 12 -5.41 -24.18 -20.28
N GLY A 13 -4.09 -24.14 -20.44
CA GLY A 13 -3.45 -24.32 -21.75
C GLY A 13 -3.78 -23.14 -22.67
N ASN A 14 -4.58 -23.40 -23.71
CA ASN A 14 -5.04 -22.36 -24.65
C ASN A 14 -6.50 -21.95 -24.44
N ASN A 15 -7.17 -22.50 -23.41
CA ASN A 15 -8.57 -22.21 -23.13
C ASN A 15 -8.69 -21.25 -21.95
N ILE A 16 -9.63 -20.32 -22.06
CA ILE A 16 -10.03 -19.44 -20.96
C ILE A 16 -11.15 -20.13 -20.20
N THR A 17 -10.99 -20.31 -18.90
CA THR A 17 -11.98 -20.90 -17.99
C THR A 17 -12.26 -19.95 -16.83
N PHE A 18 -13.46 -20.00 -16.26
CA PHE A 18 -13.78 -19.23 -15.06
C PHE A 18 -12.95 -19.75 -13.88
N ASP A 19 -12.30 -18.84 -13.14
CA ASP A 19 -11.58 -19.20 -11.92
C ASP A 19 -12.44 -18.91 -10.70
N ASP A 20 -12.95 -19.96 -10.06
CA ASP A 20 -13.74 -19.85 -8.83
C ASP A 20 -12.90 -19.87 -7.55
N TRP A 21 -11.58 -20.00 -7.70
CA TRP A 21 -10.58 -20.18 -6.64
C TRP A 21 -10.80 -21.43 -5.77
N ASP A 22 -11.55 -22.43 -6.25
CA ASP A 22 -11.78 -23.74 -5.60
C ASP A 22 -11.55 -24.86 -6.63
N SER A 23 -10.32 -24.94 -7.13
CA SER A 23 -9.92 -25.84 -8.22
C SER A 23 -10.09 -27.33 -7.90
N ASN A 24 -10.23 -27.69 -6.63
CA ASN A 24 -10.48 -29.06 -6.18
C ASN A 24 -11.93 -29.32 -5.73
N GLY A 25 -12.78 -28.29 -5.70
CA GLY A 25 -14.22 -28.37 -5.46
C GLY A 25 -14.61 -28.78 -4.05
N ASN A 26 -13.79 -28.46 -3.04
CA ASN A 26 -14.04 -28.85 -1.65
C ASN A 26 -14.69 -27.72 -0.81
N GLY A 27 -14.90 -26.54 -1.39
CA GLY A 27 -15.48 -25.37 -0.74
C GLY A 27 -14.51 -24.58 0.15
N ILE A 28 -13.21 -24.86 0.08
CA ILE A 28 -12.14 -24.14 0.77
C ILE A 28 -11.35 -23.36 -0.29
N TYR A 29 -11.69 -22.09 -0.44
CA TYR A 29 -11.14 -21.25 -1.50
C TYR A 29 -9.70 -20.80 -1.23
N ALA A 30 -8.88 -20.81 -2.28
CA ALA A 30 -7.48 -20.42 -2.30
C ALA A 30 -6.63 -21.13 -1.23
N GLU A 31 -6.92 -22.40 -0.96
CA GLU A 31 -6.13 -23.14 0.01
C GLU A 31 -4.75 -23.48 -0.52
N TRP A 32 -3.73 -23.39 0.34
CA TRP A 32 -2.42 -23.94 0.03
C TRP A 32 -1.72 -24.42 1.28
N TRP A 33 -1.87 -25.71 1.57
CA TRP A 33 -1.33 -26.38 2.73
C TRP A 33 -1.04 -27.86 2.43
N MET A 34 -0.76 -28.66 3.45
CA MET A 34 -0.27 -30.03 3.26
C MET A 34 -1.29 -30.98 2.62
N TYR A 35 -2.60 -30.74 2.80
CA TYR A 35 -3.66 -31.66 2.35
C TYR A 35 -4.58 -31.07 1.27
N GLY A 36 -4.35 -29.82 0.87
CA GLY A 36 -5.17 -29.12 -0.13
C GLY A 36 -4.37 -28.00 -0.78
N LYS A 37 -4.53 -27.87 -2.09
CA LYS A 37 -3.90 -26.81 -2.89
C LYS A 37 -4.83 -26.42 -4.03
N ASP A 38 -5.12 -25.13 -4.12
CA ASP A 38 -5.75 -24.55 -5.30
C ASP A 38 -4.74 -24.09 -6.34
N ILE A 39 -5.15 -24.14 -7.61
CA ILE A 39 -4.35 -23.68 -8.75
C ILE A 39 -5.01 -22.41 -9.31
N LEU A 40 -4.34 -21.29 -9.04
CA LEU A 40 -4.76 -19.93 -9.37
C LEU A 40 -3.67 -19.30 -10.24
N ASP A 41 -4.03 -18.50 -11.24
CA ASP A 41 -3.04 -17.69 -11.95
C ASP A 41 -2.88 -16.28 -11.37
N MET A 42 -3.90 -15.80 -10.64
CA MET A 42 -3.94 -14.54 -9.90
C MET A 42 -3.85 -13.27 -10.78
N TYR A 43 -3.97 -13.40 -12.10
CA TYR A 43 -3.93 -12.24 -12.98
C TYR A 43 -5.26 -11.46 -12.89
N PRO A 44 -5.24 -10.15 -12.58
CA PRO A 44 -6.47 -9.39 -12.53
C PRO A 44 -7.05 -9.16 -13.93
N ASP A 45 -8.28 -9.64 -14.19
CA ASP A 45 -9.06 -9.37 -15.40
C ASP A 45 -9.77 -8.01 -15.37
N VAL A 46 -10.12 -7.56 -14.16
CA VAL A 46 -10.78 -6.27 -13.93
C VAL A 46 -10.11 -5.51 -12.79
N TYR A 47 -10.11 -4.18 -12.89
CA TYR A 47 -9.57 -3.34 -11.84
C TYR A 47 -10.58 -3.18 -10.70
N VAL A 48 -10.21 -3.67 -9.51
CA VAL A 48 -11.04 -3.58 -8.30
C VAL A 48 -10.44 -2.55 -7.36
N GLY A 49 -11.30 -1.66 -6.85
CA GLY A 49 -10.96 -0.75 -5.76
C GLY A 49 -12.14 -0.59 -4.81
N ARG A 50 -11.85 -0.27 -3.56
CA ARG A 50 -12.84 -0.11 -2.49
C ARG A 50 -12.94 1.34 -2.06
N LEU A 51 -14.14 1.92 -2.07
CA LEU A 51 -14.39 3.13 -1.30
C LEU A 51 -14.62 2.76 0.17
N PRO A 52 -13.74 3.17 1.09
CA PRO A 52 -13.85 2.83 2.51
C PRO A 52 -14.96 3.66 3.15
N CYS A 53 -16.18 3.10 3.22
CA CYS A 53 -17.36 3.77 3.77
C CYS A 53 -18.24 2.83 4.61
N ARG A 54 -18.60 3.26 5.83
CA ARG A 54 -19.55 2.58 6.74
C ARG A 54 -20.93 3.23 6.77
N ASN A 55 -21.02 4.47 6.31
CA ASN A 55 -22.24 5.27 6.39
C ASN A 55 -22.29 6.28 5.24
N LYS A 56 -23.46 6.91 5.07
CA LYS A 56 -23.69 7.90 4.02
C LYS A 56 -22.71 9.09 4.09
N PHE A 57 -22.33 9.52 5.28
CA PHE A 57 -21.45 10.67 5.44
C PHE A 57 -20.04 10.40 4.90
N GLU A 58 -19.50 9.19 5.11
CA GLU A 58 -18.23 8.77 4.51
C GLU A 58 -18.32 8.67 2.98
N VAL A 59 -19.45 8.17 2.45
CA VAL A 59 -19.69 8.18 1.00
C VAL A 59 -19.67 9.62 0.46
N ASP A 60 -20.37 10.54 1.12
CA ASP A 60 -20.41 11.95 0.71
C ASP A 60 -19.00 12.59 0.74
N ILE A 61 -18.15 12.22 1.72
CA ILE A 61 -16.75 12.66 1.78
C ILE A 61 -15.96 12.12 0.59
N MET A 62 -15.97 10.80 0.37
CA MET A 62 -15.17 10.17 -0.67
C MET A 62 -15.56 10.66 -2.07
N VAL A 63 -16.86 10.68 -2.38
CA VAL A 63 -17.37 11.16 -3.67
C VAL A 63 -17.00 12.62 -3.90
N LYS A 64 -17.11 13.48 -2.88
CA LYS A 64 -16.70 14.88 -2.99
C LYS A 64 -15.20 15.02 -3.24
N LYS A 65 -14.36 14.22 -2.58
CA LYS A 65 -12.92 14.21 -2.80
C LYS A 65 -12.57 13.78 -4.22
N ILE A 66 -13.19 12.72 -4.74
CA ILE A 66 -13.01 12.24 -6.12
C ILE A 66 -13.36 13.33 -7.11
N ILE A 67 -14.57 13.91 -7.02
CA ILE A 67 -15.00 14.99 -7.93
C ILE A 67 -14.04 16.18 -7.85
N THR A 68 -13.62 16.59 -6.65
CA THR A 68 -12.68 17.71 -6.47
C THR A 68 -11.33 17.39 -7.11
N TYR A 69 -10.78 16.21 -6.83
CA TYR A 69 -9.49 15.79 -7.35
C TYR A 69 -9.52 15.75 -8.88
N GLU A 70 -10.50 15.08 -9.47
CA GLU A 70 -10.57 14.90 -10.92
C GLU A 70 -10.83 16.21 -11.69
N THR A 71 -11.53 17.17 -11.08
CA THR A 71 -11.88 18.44 -11.74
C THR A 71 -10.91 19.58 -11.47
N THR A 72 -10.05 19.49 -10.45
CA THR A 72 -9.20 20.62 -10.04
C THR A 72 -7.70 20.33 -10.00
N THR A 73 -7.27 19.06 -10.05
CA THR A 73 -5.84 18.69 -9.88
C THR A 73 -5.00 18.94 -11.13
N TYR A 74 -5.59 18.90 -12.32
CA TYR A 74 -4.81 18.99 -13.57
C TYR A 74 -3.98 20.27 -13.63
N GLY A 75 -2.68 20.12 -13.84
CA GLY A 75 -1.72 21.23 -13.92
C GLY A 75 -1.36 21.87 -12.57
N GLN A 76 -1.88 21.37 -11.45
CA GLN A 76 -1.55 21.91 -10.13
C GLN A 76 -0.14 21.53 -9.70
N GLN A 77 0.60 22.50 -9.15
CA GLN A 77 2.00 22.31 -8.74
C GLN A 77 2.15 21.32 -7.60
N TRP A 78 1.20 21.27 -6.66
CA TRP A 78 1.25 20.32 -5.54
C TRP A 78 1.22 18.86 -6.02
N PHE A 79 0.61 18.58 -7.17
CA PHE A 79 0.56 17.23 -7.71
C PHE A 79 1.94 16.75 -8.17
N LYS A 80 2.82 17.65 -8.63
CA LYS A 80 4.20 17.33 -9.03
C LYS A 80 5.16 17.24 -7.83
N LYS A 81 4.64 16.93 -6.65
CA LYS A 81 5.43 16.68 -5.45
C LYS A 81 5.24 15.26 -4.95
N PHE A 82 6.32 14.67 -4.48
CA PHE A 82 6.36 13.37 -3.82
C PHE A 82 6.87 13.57 -2.39
N VAL A 83 6.21 12.94 -1.43
CA VAL A 83 6.69 12.84 -0.05
C VAL A 83 6.89 11.38 0.26
N GLY A 84 8.13 10.98 0.53
CA GLY A 84 8.47 9.62 0.90
C GLY A 84 9.00 9.55 2.32
N ILE A 85 8.59 8.54 3.07
CA ILE A 85 8.80 8.41 4.51
C ILE A 85 9.34 7.01 4.78
N GLY A 86 10.54 6.93 5.33
CA GLY A 86 11.21 5.65 5.53
C GLY A 86 12.33 5.75 6.56
N GLY A 87 12.81 4.58 6.97
CA GLY A 87 13.91 4.44 7.92
C GLY A 87 14.52 3.06 7.79
N ASP A 88 15.18 2.63 8.86
CA ASP A 88 15.72 1.29 9.00
C ASP A 88 14.57 0.36 9.40
N THR A 89 14.07 -0.47 8.47
CA THR A 89 12.88 -1.27 8.76
C THR A 89 13.27 -2.49 9.55
N PHE A 90 14.36 -3.16 9.17
CA PHE A 90 14.91 -4.29 9.89
C PHE A 90 16.25 -3.91 10.52
N ALA A 91 16.18 -3.06 11.55
CA ALA A 91 17.33 -2.43 12.23
C ALA A 91 18.28 -3.40 12.94
N MET A 92 18.98 -4.21 12.15
CA MET A 92 19.95 -5.21 12.57
C MET A 92 21.36 -4.70 12.25
N GLU A 93 22.27 -4.78 13.22
CA GLU A 93 23.67 -4.34 13.04
C GLU A 93 24.38 -5.06 11.88
N SER A 94 23.90 -6.25 11.49
CA SER A 94 24.44 -7.05 10.38
C SER A 94 23.94 -6.65 9.00
N ASP A 95 22.85 -5.89 8.90
CA ASP A 95 22.32 -5.44 7.61
C ASP A 95 22.80 -4.00 7.34
N PRO A 96 23.58 -3.73 6.29
CA PRO A 96 24.02 -2.37 5.97
C PRO A 96 22.93 -1.48 5.35
N TYR A 97 21.75 -2.03 5.07
CA TYR A 97 20.69 -1.34 4.34
C TYR A 97 19.65 -0.71 5.28
N TYR A 98 19.07 0.41 4.84
CA TYR A 98 17.89 1.01 5.48
C TYR A 98 16.73 0.80 4.52
N GLU A 99 16.02 -0.32 4.66
CA GLU A 99 15.12 -0.82 3.61
C GLU A 99 14.07 0.21 3.22
N GLY A 100 13.50 0.90 4.22
CA GLY A 100 12.47 1.90 3.97
C GLY A 100 13.00 3.12 3.23
N GLU A 101 14.23 3.55 3.54
CA GLU A 101 14.87 4.67 2.82
C GLU A 101 15.23 4.28 1.37
N LEU A 102 15.60 3.02 1.15
CA LEU A 102 15.91 2.49 -0.18
C LEU A 102 14.65 2.37 -1.05
N GLY A 103 13.58 1.77 -0.53
CA GLY A 103 12.28 1.67 -1.22
C GLY A 103 11.76 3.04 -1.66
N VAL A 104 11.69 3.99 -0.73
CA VAL A 104 11.33 5.38 -1.02
C VAL A 104 12.26 6.02 -2.05
N SER A 105 13.56 5.73 -1.99
CA SER A 105 14.53 6.33 -2.93
C SER A 105 14.36 5.80 -4.35
N VAL A 106 14.01 4.52 -4.53
CA VAL A 106 13.68 3.93 -5.83
C VAL A 106 12.40 4.56 -6.39
N ALA A 107 11.33 4.63 -5.60
CA ALA A 107 10.08 5.27 -5.99
C ALA A 107 10.27 6.75 -6.37
N ALA A 108 11.04 7.48 -5.57
CA ALA A 108 11.42 8.87 -5.83
C ALA A 108 12.16 9.01 -7.17
N GLY A 109 13.14 8.14 -7.46
CA GLY A 109 13.93 8.18 -8.69
C GLY A 109 13.06 8.07 -9.95
N TYR A 110 12.07 7.15 -9.95
CA TYR A 110 11.13 7.05 -11.07
C TYR A 110 10.32 8.32 -11.29
N LEU A 111 9.91 9.00 -10.21
CA LEU A 111 9.12 10.23 -10.30
C LEU A 111 9.98 11.46 -10.65
N GLU A 112 11.23 11.53 -10.17
CA GLU A 112 12.20 12.57 -10.51
C GLU A 112 12.47 12.61 -12.02
N ASP A 113 12.58 11.44 -12.67
CA ASP A 113 12.77 11.31 -14.12
C ASP A 113 11.66 11.98 -14.95
N ILE A 114 10.45 12.09 -14.38
CA ILE A 114 9.29 12.76 -15.00
C ILE A 114 8.94 14.11 -14.33
N GLY A 115 9.92 14.69 -13.63
CA GLY A 115 9.93 16.05 -13.13
C GLY A 115 9.14 16.29 -11.84
N PHE A 116 9.03 15.28 -10.97
CA PHE A 116 8.53 15.52 -9.61
C PHE A 116 9.60 16.12 -8.71
N GLU A 117 9.18 16.99 -7.79
CA GLU A 117 9.96 17.43 -6.65
C GLU A 117 9.76 16.44 -5.49
N THR A 118 10.85 15.88 -4.94
CA THR A 118 10.79 14.85 -3.90
C THR A 118 11.24 15.39 -2.54
N THR A 119 10.43 15.16 -1.52
CA THR A 119 10.80 15.33 -0.11
C THR A 119 10.95 13.96 0.54
N LYS A 120 12.15 13.63 1.01
CA LYS A 120 12.45 12.37 1.70
C LYS A 120 12.55 12.66 3.20
N LEU A 121 11.68 12.05 3.98
CA LEU A 121 11.67 12.10 5.45
C LEU A 121 12.28 10.81 5.97
N PHE A 122 13.57 10.87 6.28
CA PHE A 122 14.44 9.75 6.61
C PHE A 122 14.98 9.85 8.03
N THR A 123 15.00 8.73 8.76
CA THR A 123 15.54 8.68 10.12
C THR A 123 17.06 8.85 10.10
N SER A 124 17.76 8.32 9.08
CA SER A 124 19.22 8.45 8.93
C SER A 124 19.70 9.91 8.76
N THR A 125 18.85 10.75 8.18
CA THR A 125 19.13 12.17 7.95
C THR A 125 18.57 13.08 9.05
N ASN A 126 17.87 12.52 10.04
CA ASN A 126 17.11 13.24 11.06
C ASN A 126 16.02 14.18 10.51
N SER A 127 15.60 13.99 9.25
CA SER A 127 14.43 14.68 8.69
C SER A 127 13.11 14.03 9.11
N LEU A 128 13.16 12.79 9.60
CA LEU A 128 12.07 12.11 10.29
C LEU A 128 12.45 11.88 11.76
N GLY A 129 11.96 12.73 12.66
CA GLY A 129 12.13 12.60 14.11
C GLY A 129 10.84 12.23 14.85
N GLY A 130 9.67 12.36 14.21
CA GLY A 130 8.39 11.96 14.78
C GLY A 130 7.19 12.32 13.92
N ALA A 131 5.99 12.05 14.45
CA ALA A 131 4.73 12.29 13.75
C ALA A 131 4.56 13.72 13.22
N ASN A 132 5.13 14.74 13.88
CA ASN A 132 5.03 16.13 13.44
C ASN A 132 5.71 16.38 12.08
N ASP A 133 6.80 15.68 11.78
CA ASP A 133 7.50 15.80 10.50
C ASP A 133 6.64 15.22 9.38
N ILE A 134 6.02 14.06 9.63
CA ILE A 134 5.04 13.42 8.75
C ILE A 134 3.84 14.35 8.52
N ILE A 135 3.24 14.86 9.59
CA ILE A 135 2.09 15.78 9.54
C ILE A 135 2.43 17.03 8.73
N SER A 136 3.61 17.61 8.95
CA SER A 136 4.09 18.78 8.23
C SER A 136 4.30 18.48 6.74
N GLY A 137 5.00 17.40 6.40
CA GLY A 137 5.28 17.00 5.02
C GLY A 137 4.00 16.75 4.23
N VAL A 138 3.07 15.96 4.77
CA VAL A 138 1.78 15.66 4.14
C VAL A 138 0.93 16.93 4.02
N SER A 139 0.89 17.78 5.05
CA SER A 139 0.07 19.00 5.07
C SER A 139 0.48 20.05 4.03
N GLN A 140 1.73 20.02 3.54
CA GLN A 140 2.19 20.90 2.46
C GLN A 140 1.58 20.53 1.09
N GLY A 141 1.02 19.32 0.97
CA GLY A 141 0.40 18.81 -0.25
C GLY A 141 1.39 18.15 -1.21
N CYS A 142 1.08 16.93 -1.63
CA CYS A 142 1.82 16.14 -2.60
C CYS A 142 0.87 15.36 -3.50
N GLY A 143 1.30 15.00 -4.71
CA GLY A 143 0.56 14.12 -5.61
C GLY A 143 0.70 12.65 -5.22
N PHE A 144 1.88 12.28 -4.71
CA PHE A 144 2.18 10.96 -4.19
C PHE A 144 2.76 11.04 -2.79
N LEU A 145 2.33 10.10 -1.96
CA LEU A 145 2.80 9.91 -0.60
C LEU A 145 3.21 8.44 -0.46
N ASP A 146 4.34 8.19 0.17
CA ASP A 146 4.90 6.85 0.29
C ASP A 146 5.43 6.63 1.71
N PHE A 147 5.05 5.52 2.30
CA PHE A 147 5.46 5.09 3.63
C PHE A 147 6.09 3.71 3.49
N GLU A 148 7.34 3.52 3.93
CA GLU A 148 8.03 2.24 3.86
C GLU A 148 8.60 1.85 5.22
N GLY A 149 7.97 0.87 5.88
CA GLY A 149 8.32 0.49 7.25
C GLY A 149 7.41 -0.59 7.84
N HIS A 150 7.17 -0.51 9.14
CA HIS A 150 6.29 -1.39 9.89
C HIS A 150 4.87 -0.84 10.00
N GLY A 151 3.92 -1.76 10.18
CA GLY A 151 2.52 -1.40 10.27
C GLY A 151 1.73 -2.29 11.22
N ASN A 152 0.63 -1.73 11.70
CA ASN A 152 -0.52 -2.46 12.17
C ASN A 152 -1.78 -1.71 11.71
N PRO A 153 -2.99 -2.23 11.96
CA PRO A 153 -4.20 -1.57 11.49
C PRO A 153 -4.38 -0.12 11.94
N MET A 154 -3.78 0.34 13.03
CA MET A 154 -3.98 1.71 13.57
C MET A 154 -2.75 2.62 13.46
N SER A 155 -1.58 2.11 13.07
CA SER A 155 -0.35 2.91 13.06
C SER A 155 0.67 2.41 12.04
N TRP A 156 1.57 3.31 11.67
CA TRP A 156 2.77 3.04 10.89
C TRP A 156 3.99 3.57 11.62
N ALA A 157 5.13 2.87 11.56
CA ALA A 157 6.37 3.31 12.17
C ALA A 157 7.61 2.68 11.51
N THR A 158 8.79 3.25 11.79
CA THR A 158 10.10 2.74 11.37
C THR A 158 11.14 3.03 12.47
N HIS A 159 12.38 2.62 12.26
CA HIS A 159 13.46 2.78 13.22
C HIS A 159 14.55 3.76 12.75
N PRO A 160 15.27 4.41 13.68
CA PRO A 160 16.58 4.97 13.40
C PRO A 160 17.58 3.89 12.97
N PRO A 161 18.67 4.27 12.26
CA PRO A 161 19.73 3.34 11.91
C PRO A 161 20.24 2.51 13.07
N TYR A 162 20.17 1.19 12.94
CA TYR A 162 20.68 0.21 13.90
C TYR A 162 20.08 0.33 15.32
N ASP A 163 18.84 0.82 15.46
CA ASP A 163 18.13 0.96 16.74
C ASP A 163 16.70 0.39 16.67
N ASP A 164 16.58 -0.93 16.87
CA ASP A 164 15.29 -1.66 16.85
C ASP A 164 14.39 -1.39 18.06
N GLU A 165 14.88 -0.70 19.10
CA GLU A 165 14.14 -0.35 20.31
C GLU A 165 13.36 0.97 20.15
N THR A 166 13.87 1.89 19.33
CA THR A 166 13.23 3.20 19.11
C THR A 166 12.26 3.17 17.94
N TRP A 167 10.99 3.50 18.20
CA TRP A 167 9.94 3.59 17.18
C TRP A 167 9.62 5.04 16.82
N ILE A 168 9.71 5.38 15.52
CA ILE A 168 9.34 6.68 14.97
C ILE A 168 8.21 6.48 13.97
N GLY A 169 7.05 7.11 14.21
CA GLY A 169 5.88 6.87 13.38
C GLY A 169 4.71 7.80 13.65
N ILE A 170 3.54 7.38 13.16
CA ILE A 170 2.26 8.08 13.29
C ILE A 170 1.13 7.06 13.52
N ASP A 171 0.16 7.43 14.34
CA ASP A 171 -1.07 6.66 14.54
C ASP A 171 -2.32 7.40 14.00
N GLU A 172 -3.38 6.65 13.76
CA GLU A 172 -4.64 7.14 13.18
C GLU A 172 -5.27 8.33 13.94
N SER A 173 -5.04 8.44 15.26
CA SER A 173 -5.61 9.53 16.06
C SER A 173 -4.97 10.88 15.70
N GLN A 174 -3.76 10.85 15.16
CA GLN A 174 -3.00 12.04 14.77
C GLN A 174 -3.38 12.56 13.38
N PHE A 175 -4.06 11.76 12.56
CA PHE A 175 -4.48 12.16 11.21
C PHE A 175 -5.39 13.38 11.20
N ILE A 176 -6.08 13.66 12.31
CA ILE A 176 -6.87 14.88 12.50
C ILE A 176 -6.06 16.17 12.26
N GLN A 177 -4.74 16.10 12.40
CA GLN A 177 -3.81 17.22 12.23
C GLN A 177 -3.41 17.46 10.78
N PHE A 178 -3.70 16.53 9.85
CA PHE A 178 -3.47 16.78 8.43
C PHE A 178 -4.35 17.93 7.90
N SER A 179 -3.70 18.85 7.19
CA SER A 179 -4.31 20.10 6.72
C SER A 179 -4.19 20.33 5.19
N ASN A 180 -3.93 19.27 4.42
CA ASN A 180 -3.81 19.27 2.96
C ASN A 180 -5.17 19.28 2.22
N LYS A 181 -6.10 20.15 2.60
CA LYS A 181 -7.42 20.24 1.97
C LYS A 181 -7.31 20.54 0.47
N GLY A 182 -7.91 19.68 -0.36
CA GLY A 182 -7.89 19.81 -1.82
C GLY A 182 -6.59 19.35 -2.49
N MET A 183 -5.62 18.86 -1.70
CA MET A 183 -4.33 18.35 -2.17
C MET A 183 -4.16 16.91 -1.69
N TYR A 184 -4.97 16.02 -2.26
CA TYR A 184 -5.13 14.65 -1.79
C TYR A 184 -4.17 13.70 -2.55
N PRO A 185 -3.05 13.25 -1.96
CA PRO A 185 -2.14 12.33 -2.63
C PRO A 185 -2.76 10.96 -2.87
N ILE A 186 -2.18 10.20 -3.80
CA ILE A 186 -2.27 8.74 -3.80
C ILE A 186 -1.19 8.24 -2.83
N CYS A 187 -1.60 7.46 -1.82
CA CYS A 187 -0.71 7.01 -0.75
C CYS A 187 -0.34 5.54 -0.93
N MET A 188 0.93 5.23 -1.08
CA MET A 188 1.47 3.89 -0.90
C MET A 188 1.83 3.69 0.58
N ILE A 189 1.56 2.49 1.11
CA ILE A 189 1.83 2.15 2.50
C ILE A 189 2.46 0.75 2.54
N GLY A 190 3.79 0.73 2.45
CA GLY A 190 4.65 -0.38 2.81
C GLY A 190 4.62 -0.61 4.32
N GLY A 191 4.02 -1.74 4.70
CA GLY A 191 3.85 -2.14 6.08
C GLY A 191 2.79 -3.22 6.29
N CYS A 192 2.82 -3.83 7.47
CA CYS A 192 1.91 -4.89 7.85
C CYS A 192 0.51 -4.35 8.18
N HIS A 193 -0.55 -4.98 7.66
CA HIS A 193 -1.95 -4.81 8.06
C HIS A 193 -2.52 -3.37 8.02
N ASN A 194 -1.82 -2.38 7.45
CA ASN A 194 -2.30 -1.00 7.39
C ASN A 194 -3.61 -0.87 6.61
N SER A 195 -3.85 -1.80 5.67
CA SER A 195 -5.09 -1.91 4.90
C SER A 195 -6.06 -2.98 5.43
N GLN A 196 -5.86 -3.51 6.65
CA GLN A 196 -6.76 -4.54 7.22
C GLN A 196 -8.15 -3.96 7.53
N PHE A 197 -9.09 -4.09 6.59
CA PHE A 197 -10.40 -3.45 6.66
C PHE A 197 -11.48 -4.24 7.42
N ASP A 198 -11.16 -5.44 7.92
CA ASP A 198 -12.06 -6.29 8.72
C ASP A 198 -11.92 -6.07 10.24
N ILE A 199 -11.42 -4.90 10.64
CA ILE A 199 -11.32 -4.49 12.05
C ILE A 199 -12.55 -3.71 12.54
N SER A 200 -12.80 -3.71 13.85
CA SER A 200 -13.93 -2.98 14.44
C SER A 200 -13.77 -2.83 15.96
N LEU A 201 -14.29 -1.72 16.50
CA LEU A 201 -14.49 -1.57 17.96
C LEU A 201 -15.30 -2.73 18.57
N LEU A 202 -16.19 -3.36 17.80
CA LEU A 202 -16.99 -4.50 18.25
C LEU A 202 -16.14 -5.75 18.52
N ASN A 203 -14.92 -5.84 17.99
CA ASN A 203 -14.00 -6.95 18.26
C ASN A 203 -13.65 -7.04 19.76
N LEU A 204 -13.70 -5.92 20.49
CA LEU A 204 -13.55 -5.91 21.96
C LEU A 204 -14.64 -6.68 22.72
N LEU A 205 -15.79 -6.95 22.07
CA LEU A 205 -16.86 -7.76 22.66
C LEU A 205 -16.52 -9.25 22.66
N ASP A 206 -15.56 -9.69 21.85
CA ASP A 206 -15.03 -11.06 21.88
C ASP A 206 -14.02 -11.22 23.02
N VAL A 207 -14.55 -11.29 24.24
CA VAL A 207 -13.76 -11.39 25.48
C VAL A 207 -12.84 -12.62 25.54
N LYS A 208 -13.09 -13.66 24.72
CA LYS A 208 -12.24 -14.85 24.66
C LYS A 208 -10.92 -14.58 23.93
N ASN A 209 -10.98 -13.77 22.88
CA ASN A 209 -9.85 -13.42 22.03
C ASN A 209 -9.36 -11.98 22.27
N LEU A 210 -9.68 -11.41 23.44
CA LEU A 210 -9.39 -10.00 23.76
C LEU A 210 -7.88 -9.69 23.73
N LYS A 211 -7.04 -10.63 24.18
CA LYS A 211 -5.58 -10.45 24.13
C LYS A 211 -5.08 -10.31 22.69
N ASP A 212 -5.53 -11.19 21.81
CA ASP A 212 -5.15 -11.18 20.40
C ASP A 212 -5.72 -9.95 19.69
N THR A 213 -6.96 -9.57 20.02
CA THR A 213 -7.61 -8.36 19.51
C THR A 213 -6.80 -7.11 19.85
N VAL A 214 -6.36 -6.97 21.10
CA VAL A 214 -5.54 -5.85 21.56
C VAL A 214 -4.14 -5.90 20.94
N TRP A 215 -3.51 -7.07 20.91
CA TRP A 215 -2.17 -7.28 20.37
C TRP A 215 -2.07 -6.96 18.87
N HIS A 216 -3.07 -7.38 18.10
CA HIS A 216 -3.12 -7.14 16.65
C HIS A 216 -3.81 -5.82 16.28
N SER A 217 -4.17 -4.97 17.26
CA SER A 217 -4.83 -3.69 17.01
C SER A 217 -6.13 -3.78 16.20
N THR A 218 -6.80 -4.94 16.18
CA THR A 218 -8.03 -5.16 15.40
C THR A 218 -9.28 -4.57 16.05
N TRP A 219 -9.10 -3.90 17.20
CA TRP A 219 -10.14 -3.11 17.86
C TRP A 219 -10.25 -1.67 17.33
N GLY A 220 -9.36 -1.25 16.43
CA GLY A 220 -9.47 0.07 15.80
C GLY A 220 -10.85 0.27 15.14
N PRO A 221 -11.40 1.50 15.17
CA PRO A 221 -12.66 1.79 14.50
C PRO A 221 -12.54 1.50 13.01
N GLU A 222 -11.52 2.01 12.34
CA GLU A 222 -11.19 1.74 10.94
C GLU A 222 -9.67 1.61 10.81
N CYS A 223 -9.15 1.00 9.75
CA CYS A 223 -7.70 0.86 9.61
C CYS A 223 -7.02 2.14 9.09
N PHE A 224 -5.68 2.17 9.14
CA PHE A 224 -4.82 3.27 8.75
C PHE A 224 -5.13 3.76 7.33
N SER A 225 -5.17 2.85 6.36
CA SER A 225 -5.52 3.14 4.97
C SER A 225 -6.91 3.76 4.84
N TRP A 226 -7.89 3.20 5.56
CA TRP A 226 -9.25 3.71 5.60
C TRP A 226 -9.29 5.14 6.14
N TRP A 227 -8.72 5.39 7.32
CA TRP A 227 -8.69 6.69 7.96
C TRP A 227 -8.02 7.76 7.09
N MET A 228 -6.91 7.40 6.44
CA MET A 228 -6.19 8.28 5.52
C MET A 228 -7.05 8.66 4.32
N ALA A 229 -7.73 7.69 3.69
CA ALA A 229 -8.59 7.92 2.54
C ALA A 229 -9.83 8.77 2.89
N ARG A 230 -10.58 8.43 3.95
CA ARG A 230 -11.82 9.15 4.30
C ARG A 230 -11.62 10.41 5.14
N LYS A 231 -10.37 10.83 5.42
CA LYS A 231 -10.11 12.03 6.21
C LYS A 231 -10.81 13.24 5.61
N ILE A 232 -11.68 13.86 6.41
CA ILE A 232 -12.38 15.10 6.03
C ILE A 232 -11.36 16.20 5.84
N ASP A 233 -11.48 16.93 4.72
CA ASP A 233 -10.66 18.09 4.41
C ASP A 233 -9.14 17.82 4.48
N GLY A 234 -8.69 16.58 4.23
CA GLY A 234 -7.27 16.21 4.19
C GLY A 234 -7.06 14.73 3.86
N GLY A 235 -5.89 14.20 4.20
CA GLY A 235 -5.51 12.80 3.94
C GLY A 235 -5.32 12.53 2.45
N ALA A 236 -5.57 11.29 2.01
CA ALA A 236 -5.29 10.81 0.65
C ALA A 236 -6.55 10.67 -0.22
N ILE A 237 -6.43 10.67 -1.55
CA ILE A 237 -7.56 10.35 -2.45
C ILE A 237 -7.77 8.84 -2.56
N ALA A 238 -6.68 8.10 -2.48
CA ALA A 238 -6.64 6.64 -2.46
C ALA A 238 -5.43 6.18 -1.65
N THR A 239 -5.52 4.99 -1.09
CA THR A 239 -4.42 4.31 -0.40
C THR A 239 -4.23 2.90 -0.95
N ILE A 240 -2.98 2.47 -1.08
CA ILE A 240 -2.60 1.11 -1.47
C ILE A 240 -1.72 0.55 -0.36
N GLY A 241 -1.95 -0.71 0.02
CA GLY A 241 -1.14 -1.39 1.03
C GLY A 241 -1.73 -2.72 1.48
N SER A 242 -1.05 -3.39 2.39
CA SER A 242 -1.32 -4.79 2.74
C SER A 242 -2.45 -4.97 3.75
N THR A 243 -3.37 -5.91 3.46
CA THR A 243 -4.42 -6.34 4.41
C THR A 243 -3.92 -7.29 5.49
N GLY A 244 -2.73 -7.88 5.29
CA GLY A 244 -2.14 -8.88 6.17
C GLY A 244 -0.67 -8.59 6.46
N TYR A 245 0.07 -9.64 6.83
CA TYR A 245 1.50 -9.58 7.07
C TYR A 245 2.28 -9.31 5.78
N GLY A 246 2.68 -8.05 5.59
CA GLY A 246 3.52 -7.59 4.48
C GLY A 246 4.95 -8.08 4.65
N TYR A 247 5.44 -8.79 3.64
CA TYR A 247 6.79 -9.33 3.64
C TYR A 247 7.81 -8.32 3.12
N GLY A 248 8.95 -8.28 3.79
CA GLY A 248 10.17 -7.61 3.34
C GLY A 248 11.34 -8.58 3.34
N THR A 249 12.37 -8.23 2.61
CA THR A 249 13.65 -8.94 2.49
C THR A 249 14.78 -8.05 2.98
N ILE A 250 15.91 -8.67 3.36
CA ILE A 250 17.08 -8.01 3.96
C ILE A 250 18.35 -8.49 3.27
N GLY A 251 19.41 -7.68 3.33
CA GLY A 251 20.70 -8.02 2.71
C GLY A 251 20.68 -8.05 1.18
N ASP A 252 21.57 -8.87 0.63
CA ASP A 252 21.82 -9.10 -0.80
C ASP A 252 22.20 -10.59 -0.92
N SER A 253 21.18 -11.45 -1.02
CA SER A 253 21.37 -12.90 -0.86
C SER A 253 21.89 -13.61 -2.10
N ASP A 254 21.79 -12.96 -3.27
CA ASP A 254 22.32 -13.47 -4.54
C ASP A 254 23.65 -12.81 -4.99
N ASP A 255 24.19 -11.91 -4.15
CA ASP A 255 25.46 -11.19 -4.33
C ASP A 255 25.50 -10.39 -5.65
N ASP A 256 24.36 -9.87 -6.11
CA ASP A 256 24.26 -9.10 -7.36
C ASP A 256 24.59 -7.61 -7.20
N GLY A 257 24.76 -7.15 -5.95
CA GLY A 257 25.09 -5.77 -5.59
C GLY A 257 23.87 -4.86 -5.50
N VAL A 258 22.66 -5.39 -5.61
CA VAL A 258 21.38 -4.72 -5.39
C VAL A 258 20.78 -5.26 -4.09
N PRO A 259 20.25 -4.39 -3.20
CA PRO A 259 19.62 -4.86 -1.98
C PRO A 259 18.33 -5.65 -2.27
N ASP A 260 18.18 -6.82 -1.64
CA ASP A 260 17.01 -7.69 -1.81
C ASP A 260 15.71 -6.97 -1.47
N CYS A 261 15.75 -6.02 -0.52
CA CYS A 261 14.59 -5.28 -0.03
C CYS A 261 13.86 -4.47 -1.11
N ILE A 262 14.51 -4.16 -2.24
CA ILE A 262 13.89 -3.47 -3.39
C ILE A 262 13.65 -4.40 -4.59
N GLN A 263 14.05 -5.67 -4.51
CA GLN A 263 13.96 -6.62 -5.62
C GLN A 263 12.80 -7.59 -5.48
N TYR A 264 12.38 -7.89 -4.24
CA TYR A 264 11.41 -8.93 -3.90
C TYR A 264 10.24 -8.36 -3.09
N VAL A 265 9.12 -9.11 -3.07
CA VAL A 265 7.98 -8.90 -2.14
C VAL A 265 7.47 -7.45 -2.07
N GLY A 266 7.22 -6.93 -0.86
CA GLY A 266 6.66 -5.59 -0.63
C GLY A 266 7.47 -4.50 -1.33
N GLY A 267 8.78 -4.44 -1.13
CA GLY A 267 9.58 -3.37 -1.71
C GLY A 267 9.66 -3.39 -3.24
N PHE A 268 9.51 -4.56 -3.88
CA PHE A 268 9.31 -4.60 -5.33
C PHE A 268 7.93 -4.07 -5.74
N ILE A 269 6.83 -4.59 -5.18
CA ILE A 269 5.48 -4.24 -5.65
C ILE A 269 5.11 -2.78 -5.35
N ASP A 270 5.58 -2.24 -4.22
CA ASP A 270 5.32 -0.87 -3.80
C ASP A 270 6.02 0.13 -4.74
N SER A 271 7.30 -0.11 -5.07
CA SER A 271 8.07 0.71 -6.01
C SER A 271 7.61 0.53 -7.48
N GLU A 272 7.13 -0.66 -7.84
CA GLU A 272 6.66 -0.99 -9.19
C GLU A 272 5.44 -0.14 -9.60
N PHE A 273 4.56 0.22 -8.66
CA PHE A 273 3.47 1.17 -8.91
C PHE A 273 3.99 2.49 -9.50
N PHE A 274 5.04 3.06 -8.89
CA PHE A 274 5.63 4.31 -9.35
C PHE A 274 6.36 4.15 -10.67
N ARG A 275 7.04 3.02 -10.88
CA ARG A 275 7.69 2.70 -12.16
C ARG A 275 6.67 2.64 -13.30
N VAL A 276 5.56 1.92 -13.11
CA VAL A 276 4.49 1.78 -14.09
C VAL A 276 3.91 3.16 -14.44
N TYR A 277 3.58 3.97 -13.44
CA TYR A 277 3.10 5.34 -13.67
C TYR A 277 4.11 6.18 -14.46
N ALA A 278 5.38 6.18 -14.05
CA ALA A 278 6.39 7.08 -14.61
C ALA A 278 6.89 6.65 -15.98
N GLN A 279 7.13 5.36 -16.19
CA GLN A 279 7.82 4.85 -17.37
C GLN A 279 6.86 4.29 -18.43
N GLU A 280 5.70 3.76 -18.04
CA GLU A 280 4.70 3.27 -18.99
C GLU A 280 3.63 4.33 -19.30
N GLY A 281 3.58 5.41 -18.52
CA GLY A 281 2.66 6.53 -18.74
C GLY A 281 1.19 6.20 -18.47
N LYS A 282 0.93 5.10 -17.76
CA LYS A 282 -0.42 4.73 -17.30
C LYS A 282 -0.84 5.68 -16.19
N ASP A 283 -2.05 6.22 -16.30
CA ASP A 283 -2.52 7.29 -15.41
C ASP A 283 -3.98 7.11 -14.97
N ILE A 284 -4.55 5.92 -15.19
CA ILE A 284 -5.77 5.46 -14.52
C ILE A 284 -5.35 4.62 -13.32
N LEU A 285 -5.85 4.94 -12.12
CA LEU A 285 -5.34 4.39 -10.86
C LEU A 285 -5.42 2.85 -10.80
N GLY A 286 -6.56 2.28 -11.18
CA GLY A 286 -6.73 0.83 -11.25
C GLY A 286 -5.85 0.18 -12.32
N GLU A 287 -5.56 0.87 -13.42
CA GLU A 287 -4.66 0.38 -14.45
C GLU A 287 -3.22 0.29 -13.94
N VAL A 288 -2.74 1.31 -13.23
CA VAL A 288 -1.39 1.31 -12.63
C VAL A 288 -1.28 0.20 -11.58
N HIS A 289 -2.26 0.11 -10.66
CA HIS A 289 -2.31 -0.93 -9.62
C HIS A 289 -2.37 -2.35 -10.20
N GLY A 290 -3.28 -2.62 -11.13
CA GLY A 290 -3.40 -3.94 -11.77
C GLY A 290 -2.19 -4.31 -12.63
N THR A 291 -1.54 -3.33 -13.26
CA THR A 291 -0.29 -3.57 -14.01
C THR A 291 0.86 -3.91 -13.08
N ALA A 292 0.99 -3.24 -11.93
CA ALA A 292 2.01 -3.58 -10.93
C ALA A 292 1.84 -5.02 -10.40
N ILE A 293 0.60 -5.45 -10.11
CA ILE A 293 0.29 -6.85 -9.76
C ILE A 293 0.68 -7.80 -10.90
N THR A 294 0.31 -7.48 -12.15
CA THR A 294 0.63 -8.30 -13.33
C THR A 294 2.13 -8.46 -13.51
N ASN A 295 2.89 -7.37 -13.31
CA ASN A 295 4.35 -7.38 -13.41
C ASN A 295 4.98 -8.20 -12.27
N TYR A 296 4.44 -8.10 -11.05
CA TYR A 296 4.83 -8.95 -9.92
C TYR A 296 4.66 -10.42 -10.26
N ILE A 297 3.46 -10.86 -10.64
CA ILE A 297 3.10 -12.25 -10.95
C ILE A 297 3.95 -12.80 -12.10
N THR A 298 4.25 -11.96 -13.09
CA THR A 298 5.09 -12.33 -14.24
C THR A 298 6.54 -12.58 -13.82
N LYS A 299 7.06 -11.77 -12.87
CA LYS A 299 8.41 -11.91 -12.34
C LYS A 299 8.50 -13.05 -11.30
N PHE A 300 7.49 -13.18 -10.46
CA PHE A 300 7.37 -14.10 -9.34
C PHE A 300 6.08 -14.92 -9.47
N PRO A 301 6.09 -16.05 -10.20
CA PRO A 301 4.89 -16.81 -10.45
C PRO A 301 4.25 -17.31 -9.13
N PRO A 302 3.00 -16.94 -8.85
CA PRO A 302 2.41 -17.02 -7.51
C PRO A 302 2.26 -18.46 -7.02
N MET A 303 2.19 -19.44 -7.93
CA MET A 303 2.06 -20.86 -7.53
C MET A 303 3.40 -21.56 -7.22
N GLN A 304 4.52 -20.84 -7.22
CA GLN A 304 5.85 -21.33 -6.85
C GLN A 304 6.19 -21.09 -5.38
N ASP A 305 5.84 -19.92 -4.85
CA ASP A 305 6.05 -19.55 -3.44
C ASP A 305 4.75 -19.01 -2.81
N LYS A 306 4.47 -19.40 -1.56
CA LYS A 306 3.29 -18.94 -0.83
C LYS A 306 3.38 -17.48 -0.43
N ILE A 307 4.59 -16.96 -0.23
CA ILE A 307 4.84 -15.56 0.08
C ILE A 307 4.46 -14.71 -1.13
N ASP A 308 4.88 -15.07 -2.33
CA ASP A 308 4.54 -14.36 -3.56
C ASP A 308 3.03 -14.36 -3.83
N ALA A 309 2.37 -15.52 -3.69
CA ALA A 309 0.91 -15.61 -3.73
C ALA A 309 0.23 -14.67 -2.72
N LYS A 310 0.75 -14.63 -1.48
CA LYS A 310 0.20 -13.81 -0.42
C LYS A 310 0.41 -12.32 -0.68
N THR A 311 1.57 -11.90 -1.17
CA THR A 311 1.91 -10.50 -1.47
C THR A 311 0.89 -9.87 -2.40
N VAL A 312 0.57 -10.52 -3.53
CA VAL A 312 -0.42 -9.98 -4.49
C VAL A 312 -1.84 -10.05 -3.96
N GLN A 313 -2.17 -11.07 -3.15
CA GLN A 313 -3.50 -11.22 -2.56
C GLN A 313 -3.81 -10.17 -1.48
N GLU A 314 -2.83 -9.68 -0.76
CA GLU A 314 -3.06 -8.73 0.33
C GLU A 314 -2.89 -7.27 -0.07
N TRP A 315 -2.27 -6.99 -1.22
CA TRP A 315 -1.96 -5.65 -1.70
C TRP A 315 -3.16 -5.00 -2.42
N ILE A 316 -4.00 -4.30 -1.66
CA ILE A 316 -5.30 -3.80 -2.15
C ILE A 316 -5.31 -2.30 -2.43
N LEU A 317 -6.24 -1.89 -3.30
CA LEU A 317 -6.55 -0.49 -3.56
C LEU A 317 -7.81 -0.05 -2.79
N MET A 318 -7.64 0.84 -1.80
CA MET A 318 -8.75 1.61 -1.23
C MET A 318 -8.87 2.95 -1.93
N GLY A 319 -9.71 3.01 -2.96
CA GLY A 319 -9.96 4.19 -3.77
C GLY A 319 -10.87 3.87 -4.94
N ASP A 320 -11.13 4.87 -5.78
CA ASP A 320 -11.81 4.69 -7.06
C ASP A 320 -10.81 4.14 -8.10
N PRO A 321 -10.97 2.90 -8.59
CA PRO A 321 -10.05 2.34 -9.59
C PRO A 321 -10.14 3.07 -10.94
N SER A 322 -11.19 3.84 -11.20
CA SER A 322 -11.34 4.64 -12.43
C SER A 322 -10.71 6.03 -12.34
N LEU A 323 -10.18 6.41 -11.17
CA LEU A 323 -9.61 7.73 -10.92
C LEU A 323 -8.51 8.06 -11.93
N LYS A 324 -8.61 9.23 -12.56
CA LYS A 324 -7.52 9.81 -13.36
C LYS A 324 -6.44 10.41 -12.45
N ILE A 325 -5.28 9.77 -12.38
CA ILE A 325 -4.13 10.27 -11.63
C ILE A 325 -3.73 11.66 -12.17
N GLY A 326 -3.69 12.66 -11.29
CA GLY A 326 -3.43 14.05 -11.65
C GLY A 326 -4.65 14.83 -12.19
N GLY A 327 -5.82 14.21 -12.30
CA GLY A 327 -7.07 14.83 -12.74
C GLY A 327 -7.17 15.08 -14.24
N TYR A 328 -8.36 15.50 -14.69
CA TYR A 328 -8.65 15.77 -16.10
C TYR A 328 -8.36 17.23 -16.49
N PRO A 329 -7.85 17.47 -17.71
CA PRO A 329 -7.86 18.82 -18.28
C PRO A 329 -9.29 19.37 -18.29
N SER A 330 -9.44 20.65 -17.94
CA SER A 330 -10.74 21.36 -17.95
C SER A 330 -11.02 22.05 -19.27
#